data_AF-A0A661QMY9-F1
#
_entry.id   AF-A0A661QMY9-F1
#
_cell.length_a   1.000
_cell.length_b   1.000
_cell.length_c   1.000
_cell.angle_alpha   90.00
_cell.angle_beta   90.00
_cell.angle_gamma   90.00
#
_symmetry.space_group_name_H-M   'P 1'
#
loop_
_entity.id
_entity.type
_entity.pdbx_description
1 polymer ?
#
loop_
_entity_poly.entity_id
_entity_poly.type
_entity_poly.pdbx_seq_one_letter_code
_entity_poly.pdbx_strand_id
1 'polypeptide(L)'
;AEEVKSRVSNTPIIAAGRIQTPEFASKIIEQGKADLVGLARVLFADPLWPKKAKGEVEEPIVQCEPSCSLCLQRVMKGKPAYCSQWSKERRESFLQKVEQKESEAD
;
A
#
# COMPACT_ATOMS: atom_id res chain seq x y z
N ALA A 1 13.41 11.84 -2.96
CA ALA A 1 14.17 10.62 -2.65
C ALA A 1 15.58 10.74 -3.22
N GLU A 2 15.72 10.84 -4.53
CA GLU A 2 17.01 11.01 -5.22
C GLU A 2 17.85 12.18 -4.67
N GLU A 3 17.27 13.37 -4.58
CA GLU A 3 17.93 14.56 -4.01
C GLU A 3 18.35 14.38 -2.53
N VAL A 4 17.60 13.58 -1.77
CA VAL A 4 17.96 13.29 -0.38
C VAL A 4 19.13 12.32 -0.36
N LYS A 5 19.06 11.26 -1.19
CA LYS A 5 20.09 10.22 -1.29
C LYS A 5 21.44 10.78 -1.74
N SER A 6 21.48 11.75 -2.65
CA SER A 6 22.73 12.40 -3.08
C SER A 6 23.43 13.17 -1.94
N ARG A 7 22.70 13.51 -0.88
CA ARG A 7 23.19 14.29 0.27
C ARG A 7 23.52 13.44 1.50
N VAL A 8 23.13 12.16 1.52
CA VAL A 8 23.36 11.28 2.67
C VAL A 8 23.99 9.95 2.23
N SER A 9 25.26 9.76 2.59
CA SER A 9 26.10 8.68 2.03
C SER A 9 25.87 7.31 2.67
N ASN A 10 25.44 7.27 3.95
CA ASN A 10 25.41 6.05 4.76
C ASN A 10 24.02 5.73 5.32
N THR A 11 22.98 6.39 4.82
CA THR A 11 21.61 6.22 5.32
C THR A 11 20.73 5.69 4.19
N PRO A 12 20.19 4.45 4.31
CA PRO A 12 19.28 3.91 3.31
C PRO A 12 18.04 4.80 3.13
N ILE A 13 17.69 5.08 1.88
CA ILE A 13 16.55 5.91 1.51
C ILE A 13 15.40 5.05 0.99
N ILE A 14 14.22 5.24 1.58
CA ILE A 14 12.98 4.63 1.12
C ILE A 14 12.21 5.64 0.26
N ALA A 15 11.94 5.30 -1.00
CA ALA A 15 11.05 6.10 -1.85
C ALA A 15 9.60 5.62 -1.70
N ALA A 16 8.69 6.54 -1.39
CA ALA A 16 7.25 6.33 -1.47
C ALA A 16 6.62 7.41 -2.35
N GLY A 17 5.49 7.08 -2.98
CA GLY A 17 4.76 8.05 -3.81
C GLY A 17 4.14 7.42 -5.05
N ARG A 18 2.94 6.85 -4.89
CA ARG A 18 2.16 6.25 -6.01
C ARG A 18 2.97 5.24 -6.85
N ILE A 19 3.89 4.51 -6.22
CA ILE A 19 4.57 3.38 -6.83
C ILE A 19 3.54 2.24 -6.95
N GLN A 20 3.15 1.93 -8.19
CA GLN A 20 2.01 1.05 -8.48
C GLN A 20 2.40 -0.33 -8.98
N THR A 21 3.42 -0.38 -9.84
CA THR A 21 3.78 -1.61 -10.55
C THR A 21 5.16 -2.12 -10.12
N PRO A 22 5.39 -3.44 -10.17
CA PRO A 22 6.70 -4.03 -9.91
C PRO A 22 7.79 -3.43 -10.78
N GLU A 23 7.51 -3.19 -12.06
CA GLU A 23 8.50 -2.68 -13.03
C GLU A 23 8.93 -1.26 -12.67
N PHE A 24 7.99 -0.41 -12.24
CA PHE A 24 8.33 0.94 -11.80
C PHE A 24 9.10 0.93 -10.48
N ALA A 25 8.74 0.03 -9.54
CA ALA A 25 9.48 -0.16 -8.31
C ALA A 25 10.93 -0.61 -8.57
N SER A 26 11.13 -1.61 -9.43
CA SER A 26 12.46 -2.10 -9.83
C SER A 26 13.28 -1.00 -10.49
N LYS A 27 12.67 -0.23 -11.42
CA LYS A 27 13.35 0.88 -12.09
C LYS A 27 13.87 1.94 -11.11
N ILE A 28 13.16 2.21 -10.01
CA ILE A 28 13.64 3.16 -8.98
C ILE A 28 14.93 2.64 -8.32
N ILE A 29 14.97 1.35 -8.00
CA ILE A 29 16.13 0.72 -7.34
C ILE A 29 17.30 0.57 -8.30
N GLU A 30 17.06 0.06 -9.51
CA GLU A 30 18.08 -0.12 -10.55
C GLU A 30 18.75 1.20 -10.96
N GLN A 31 18.00 2.30 -10.95
CA GLN A 31 18.54 3.64 -11.24
C GLN A 31 19.22 4.29 -10.04
N GLY A 32 19.32 3.61 -8.89
CA GLY A 32 19.95 4.15 -7.68
C GLY A 32 19.18 5.29 -7.02
N LYS A 33 17.94 5.57 -7.44
CA LYS A 33 17.12 6.70 -6.95
C LYS A 33 16.65 6.54 -5.51
N ALA A 34 16.63 5.30 -5.03
CA ALA A 34 16.36 4.91 -3.64
C ALA A 34 17.04 3.57 -3.35
N ASP A 35 17.10 3.18 -2.07
CA ASP A 35 17.58 1.86 -1.62
C ASP A 35 16.42 0.88 -1.45
N LEU A 36 15.23 1.41 -1.12
CA LEU A 36 14.02 0.65 -0.89
C LEU A 36 12.81 1.38 -1.47
N VAL A 37 11.75 0.63 -1.74
CA VAL A 37 10.43 1.18 -2.10
C VAL A 37 9.45 1.00 -0.94
N GLY A 38 8.78 2.09 -0.58
CA GLY A 38 7.72 2.12 0.41
C GLY A 38 6.36 1.89 -0.24
N LEU A 39 5.71 0.77 0.09
CA LEU A 39 4.40 0.40 -0.43
C LEU A 39 3.35 0.48 0.68
N ALA A 40 2.25 1.18 0.43
CA ALA A 40 1.14 1.32 1.38
C ALA A 40 -0.20 0.93 0.74
N ARG A 41 -0.77 1.83 -0.07
CA ARG A 41 -2.09 1.65 -0.69
C ARG A 41 -2.18 0.41 -1.60
N VAL A 42 -1.11 0.07 -2.32
CA VAL A 42 -1.07 -1.14 -3.15
C VAL A 42 -1.11 -2.41 -2.31
N LEU A 43 -0.45 -2.44 -1.14
CA LEU A 43 -0.56 -3.57 -0.20
C LEU A 43 -1.95 -3.65 0.43
N PHE A 44 -2.60 -2.50 0.61
CA PHE A 44 -3.94 -2.45 1.15
C PHE A 44 -4.99 -2.94 0.15
N ALA A 45 -4.81 -2.63 -1.14
CA ALA A 45 -5.60 -3.22 -2.22
C ALA A 45 -5.30 -4.72 -2.40
N ASP A 46 -4.01 -5.08 -2.42
CA ASP A 46 -3.51 -6.42 -2.68
C ASP A 46 -2.40 -6.83 -1.70
N PRO A 47 -2.73 -7.57 -0.63
CA PRO A 47 -1.73 -8.05 0.32
C PRO A 47 -0.69 -9.01 -0.29
N LEU A 48 -1.03 -9.65 -1.42
CA LEU A 48 -0.14 -10.58 -2.13
C LEU A 48 0.71 -9.87 -3.19
N TRP A 49 0.61 -8.55 -3.33
CA TRP A 49 1.39 -7.76 -4.29
C TRP A 49 2.88 -8.15 -4.31
N PRO A 50 3.60 -8.33 -3.18
CA PRO A 50 5.02 -8.70 -3.23
C PRO A 50 5.28 -10.10 -3.79
N LYS A 51 4.37 -11.04 -3.56
CA LYS A 51 4.49 -12.41 -4.08
C LYS A 51 4.20 -12.45 -5.57
N LYS A 52 3.14 -11.75 -6.00
CA LYS A 52 2.79 -11.58 -7.42
C LYS A 52 3.89 -10.86 -8.19
N ALA A 53 4.48 -9.82 -7.61
CA ALA A 53 5.63 -9.11 -8.18
C ALA A 53 6.86 -10.02 -8.41
N LYS A 54 7.02 -11.07 -7.59
CA LYS A 54 8.08 -12.07 -7.71
C LYS A 54 7.72 -13.26 -8.62
N GLY A 55 6.49 -13.33 -9.13
CA GLY A 55 5.99 -14.50 -9.85
C GLY A 55 5.74 -15.73 -8.97
N GLU A 56 5.59 -15.55 -7.65
CA GLU A 56 5.25 -16.65 -6.72
C GLU A 56 3.74 -16.96 -6.73
N VAL A 57 2.93 -16.08 -7.32
CA VAL A 57 1.46 -16.10 -7.39
C VAL A 57 1.06 -15.63 -8.79
N GLU A 58 0.30 -16.45 -9.51
CA GLU A 58 -0.05 -16.24 -10.93
C GLU A 58 -1.19 -15.22 -11.12
N GLU A 59 -2.01 -14.99 -10.09
CA GLU A 59 -3.11 -14.04 -10.19
C GLU A 59 -2.59 -12.60 -10.40
N PRO A 60 -3.26 -11.81 -11.26
CA PRO A 60 -2.85 -10.44 -11.52
C PRO A 60 -2.90 -9.58 -10.25
N ILE A 61 -2.04 -8.57 -10.21
CA ILE A 61 -2.02 -7.58 -9.13
C ILE A 61 -3.32 -6.76 -9.16
N VAL A 62 -4.01 -6.69 -8.01
CA VAL A 62 -5.17 -5.81 -7.84
C VAL A 62 -4.67 -4.37 -7.70
N GLN A 63 -4.96 -3.54 -8.69
CA GLN A 63 -4.45 -2.17 -8.73
C GLN A 63 -5.18 -1.23 -7.76
N CYS A 64 -4.42 -0.38 -7.07
CA CYS A 64 -4.98 0.75 -6.35
C CYS A 64 -5.48 1.78 -7.36
N GLU A 65 -6.74 2.20 -7.29
CA GLU A 65 -7.28 3.24 -8.18
C GLU A 65 -6.65 4.61 -7.84
N PRO A 66 -5.86 5.24 -8.73
CA PRO A 66 -5.14 6.49 -8.44
C PRO A 66 -6.04 7.67 -8.04
N SER A 67 -7.25 7.74 -8.59
CA SER A 67 -8.22 8.79 -8.29
C SER A 67 -9.03 8.52 -7.02
N CYS A 68 -9.01 7.29 -6.52
CA CYS A 68 -9.72 6.90 -5.31
C CYS A 68 -9.00 7.42 -4.05
N SER A 69 -9.74 8.14 -3.21
CA SER A 69 -9.26 8.64 -1.92
C SER A 69 -10.04 8.06 -0.73
N LEU A 70 -10.90 7.06 -0.94
CA LEU A 70 -11.79 6.50 0.07
C LEU A 70 -11.06 6.09 1.36
N CYS A 71 -9.95 5.35 1.24
CA CYS A 71 -9.19 4.90 2.41
C CYS A 71 -8.71 6.09 3.25
N LEU A 72 -8.15 7.12 2.62
CA LEU A 72 -7.71 8.35 3.28
C LEU A 72 -8.89 9.13 3.87
N GLN A 73 -9.98 9.31 3.12
CA GLN A 73 -11.17 10.02 3.59
C GLN A 73 -11.78 9.39 4.84
N ARG A 74 -11.72 8.07 4.98
CA ARG A 74 -12.19 7.36 6.17
C ARG A 74 -11.28 7.63 7.37
N VAL A 75 -9.96 7.50 7.21
CA VAL A 75 -8.98 7.82 8.25
C VAL A 75 -9.14 9.27 8.74
N MET A 76 -9.29 10.22 7.81
CA MET A 76 -9.47 11.64 8.15
C MET A 76 -10.77 11.93 8.92
N LYS A 77 -11.76 11.02 8.86
CA LYS A 77 -13.02 11.10 9.62
C LYS A 77 -12.98 10.26 10.91
N GLY A 78 -11.81 9.76 11.31
CA GLY A 78 -11.66 8.86 12.45
C GLY A 78 -12.35 7.51 12.26
N LYS A 79 -12.65 7.11 11.01
CA LYS A 79 -13.34 5.85 10.71
C LYS A 79 -12.34 4.76 10.31
N PRO A 80 -12.62 3.47 10.61
CA PRO A 80 -11.79 2.36 10.17
C PRO A 80 -11.63 2.36 8.64
N ALA A 81 -10.38 2.36 8.16
CA ALA A 81 -10.11 2.38 6.72
C ALA A 81 -10.41 1.03 6.08
N TYR A 82 -10.94 1.03 4.85
CA TYR A 82 -10.98 -0.13 3.97
C TYR A 82 -10.73 0.32 2.53
N CYS A 83 -10.36 -0.62 1.66
CA CYS A 83 -10.09 -0.33 0.24
C CYS A 83 -11.37 -0.46 -0.60
N SER A 84 -11.51 0.37 -1.64
CA SER A 84 -12.62 0.26 -2.62
C SER A 84 -12.53 -1.01 -3.46
N GLN A 85 -11.33 -1.57 -3.64
CA GLN A 85 -11.08 -2.79 -4.42
C GLN A 85 -11.48 -4.07 -3.68
N TRP A 86 -11.79 -4.01 -2.39
CA TRP A 86 -12.25 -5.18 -1.65
C TRP A 86 -13.67 -5.54 -2.05
N SER A 87 -13.99 -6.84 -2.03
CA SER A 87 -15.36 -7.31 -2.20
C SER A 87 -16.29 -6.67 -1.15
N LYS A 88 -17.58 -6.61 -1.45
CA LYS A 88 -18.57 -6.04 -0.53
C LYS A 88 -18.57 -6.82 0.79
N GLU A 89 -18.55 -8.14 0.69
CA GLU A 89 -18.58 -9.08 1.81
C GLU A 89 -17.35 -8.89 2.71
N ARG A 90 -16.16 -8.71 2.11
CA ARG A 90 -14.93 -8.44 2.87
C ARG A 90 -15.01 -7.12 3.63
N ARG A 91 -15.56 -6.05 3.01
CA ARG A 91 -15.73 -4.75 3.67
C ARG A 91 -16.70 -4.85 4.84
N GLU A 92 -17.83 -5.51 4.65
CA GLU A 92 -18.84 -5.72 5.69
C GLU A 92 -18.29 -6.55 6.86
N SER A 93 -17.65 -7.68 6.57
CA SER A 93 -17.02 -8.53 7.58
C SER A 93 -15.93 -7.79 8.37
N PHE A 94 -15.13 -6.96 7.70
CA PHE A 94 -14.12 -6.14 8.36
C PHE A 94 -14.74 -5.13 9.33
N LEU A 95 -15.78 -4.40 8.91
CA LEU A 95 -16.43 -3.41 9.76
C LEU A 95 -17.08 -4.04 11.00
N GLN A 96 -17.78 -5.17 10.84
CA GLN A 96 -18.37 -5.91 11.96
C GLN A 96 -17.32 -6.29 13.01
N LYS A 97 -16.14 -6.76 12.57
CA LYS A 97 -15.05 -7.13 13.49
C LYS A 97 -14.47 -5.93 14.22
N VAL A 98 -14.41 -4.76 13.56
CA VAL A 98 -13.90 -3.55 14.20
C VAL A 98 -14.88 -3.03 15.25
N GLU A 99 -16.18 -2.99 14.92
CA GLU A 99 -17.24 -2.58 15.85
C GLU A 99 -17.30 -3.49 17.09
N GLN A 100 -17.20 -4.82 16.90
CA GLN A 100 -17.13 -5.77 18.02
C GLN A 100 -15.93 -5.48 18.93
N LYS A 101 -14.75 -5.25 18.35
CA LYS A 101 -13.54 -4.96 19.11
C LYS A 101 -13.61 -3.63 19.87
N GLU A 102 -14.28 -2.61 19.30
CA GLU A 102 -14.53 -1.35 20.00
C GLU A 102 -15.46 -1.58 21.20
N SER A 103 -16.52 -2.37 21.05
CA SER A 103 -17.45 -2.68 22.15
C SER A 103 -16.85 -3.54 23.28
N GLU A 104 -15.80 -4.32 23.00
CA GLU A 104 -15.07 -5.12 24.00
C GLU A 104 -13.97 -4.31 24.73
N ALA A 105 -13.63 -3.12 24.22
CA ALA A 105 -12.59 -2.27 24.77
C ALA A 105 -13.13 -1.21 25.76
N ASP A 106 -14.45 -1.08 25.86
CA ASP A 106 -15.19 -0.26 26.83
C ASP A 106 -15.62 -1.08 28.06
#